data_AF-I3T6C7-F1
#
_entry.id   AF-I3T6C7-F1
#
_cell.length_a   1.000
_cell.length_b   1.000
_cell.length_c   1.000
_cell.angle_alpha   90.00
_cell.angle_beta   90.00
_cell.angle_gamma   90.00
#
_symmetry.space_group_name_H-M   'P 1'
#
loop_
_entity.id
_entity.type
_entity.pdbx_description
1 polymer ?
#
loop_
_entity_poly.entity_id
_entity_poly.type
_entity_poly.pdbx_seq_one_letter_code
_entity_poly.pdbx_strand_id
1 'polypeptide(L)'
;MVQRKGVLETTHEMLERLEAHLRAIGQFTVTANMRGSSAEEVVERVLSQPSLSGLQGPTVSPVFCKRDGKVTADYYAIVICVPKKALYKSVQQLRAIGGSGVLISPLTYIFDEETPRWRQLLSELGL
;
A
#
# COMPACT_ATOMS: atom_id res chain seq x y z
N MET A 1 -33.75 -17.08 -8.68
CA MET A 1 -32.53 -17.43 -7.91
C MET A 1 -32.19 -16.45 -6.79
N VAL A 2 -32.48 -15.15 -6.90
CA VAL A 2 -32.21 -14.15 -5.83
C VAL A 2 -33.11 -14.27 -4.59
N GLN A 3 -34.20 -15.06 -4.66
CA GLN A 3 -35.16 -15.21 -3.55
C GLN A 3 -34.64 -15.97 -2.32
N ARG A 4 -33.45 -16.58 -2.40
CA ARG A 4 -32.87 -17.30 -1.27
C ARG A 4 -32.15 -16.30 -0.37
N LYS A 5 -32.66 -16.14 0.86
CA LYS A 5 -32.15 -15.20 1.88
C LYS A 5 -30.62 -15.30 1.99
N GLY A 6 -29.92 -14.17 1.87
CA GLY A 6 -28.46 -14.09 2.01
C GLY A 6 -27.65 -14.23 0.72
N VAL A 7 -28.25 -14.61 -0.41
CA VAL A 7 -27.50 -14.81 -1.67
C VAL A 7 -26.98 -13.50 -2.24
N LEU A 8 -27.77 -12.42 -2.17
CA LEU A 8 -27.37 -11.12 -2.71
C LEU A 8 -26.18 -10.54 -1.92
N GLU A 9 -26.23 -10.65 -0.60
CA GLU A 9 -25.19 -10.19 0.32
C GLU A 9 -23.90 -11.02 0.16
N THR A 10 -24.02 -12.35 0.07
CA THR A 10 -22.85 -13.22 -0.17
C THR A 10 -22.23 -12.94 -1.54
N THR A 11 -23.05 -12.68 -2.55
CA THR A 11 -22.57 -12.32 -3.90
C THR A 11 -21.82 -10.99 -3.87
N HIS A 12 -22.31 -10.01 -3.11
CA HIS A 12 -21.61 -8.74 -2.93
C HIS A 12 -20.24 -8.93 -2.28
N GLU A 13 -20.18 -9.67 -1.17
CA GLU A 13 -18.93 -9.99 -0.47
C GLU A 13 -17.93 -10.74 -1.36
N MET A 14 -18.42 -11.69 -2.18
CA MET A 14 -17.59 -12.40 -3.15
C MET A 14 -17.04 -11.46 -4.22
N LEU A 15 -17.88 -10.58 -4.78
CA LEU A 15 -17.47 -9.61 -5.78
C LEU A 15 -16.38 -8.69 -5.22
N GLU A 16 -16.61 -8.08 -4.05
CA GLU A 16 -15.65 -7.18 -3.42
C GLU A 16 -14.29 -7.87 -3.16
N ARG A 17 -14.32 -9.10 -2.62
CA ARG A 17 -13.09 -9.86 -2.37
C ARG A 17 -12.33 -10.18 -3.65
N LEU A 18 -13.01 -10.58 -4.72
CA LEU A 18 -12.37 -10.90 -5.99
C LEU A 18 -11.73 -9.65 -6.61
N GLU A 19 -12.41 -8.52 -6.59
CA GLU A 19 -11.86 -7.25 -7.08
C GLU A 19 -10.66 -6.78 -6.26
N ALA A 20 -10.78 -6.82 -4.93
CA ALA A 20 -9.69 -6.45 -4.03
C ALA A 20 -8.48 -7.39 -4.18
N HIS A 21 -8.70 -8.68 -4.45
CA HIS A 21 -7.64 -9.64 -4.71
C HIS A 21 -6.93 -9.35 -6.03
N LEU A 22 -7.68 -9.12 -7.11
CA LEU A 22 -7.14 -8.78 -8.43
C LEU A 22 -6.33 -7.47 -8.40
N ARG A 23 -6.71 -6.52 -7.55
CA ARG A 23 -5.89 -5.31 -7.30
C ARG A 23 -4.59 -5.66 -6.55
N ALA A 24 -4.69 -6.47 -5.49
CA ALA A 24 -3.57 -6.85 -4.64
C ALA A 24 -2.48 -7.67 -5.35
N ILE A 25 -2.84 -8.59 -6.26
CA ILE A 25 -1.88 -9.45 -6.95
C ILE A 25 -0.82 -8.66 -7.74
N GLY A 26 -1.13 -7.43 -8.13
CA GLY A 26 -0.24 -6.54 -8.89
C GLY A 26 0.67 -5.66 -8.02
N GLN A 27 0.56 -5.73 -6.69
CA GLN A 27 1.23 -4.83 -5.76
C GLN A 27 2.08 -5.57 -4.73
N PHE A 28 3.04 -4.85 -4.15
CA PHE A 28 3.73 -5.20 -2.91
C PHE A 28 3.59 -4.06 -1.91
N THR A 29 3.53 -4.39 -0.62
CA THR A 29 3.89 -3.44 0.42
C THR A 29 5.41 -3.41 0.53
N VAL A 30 5.98 -2.22 0.44
CA VAL A 30 7.42 -1.99 0.59
C VAL A 30 7.63 -1.13 1.83
N THR A 31 8.42 -1.64 2.75
CA THR A 31 8.85 -0.91 3.95
C THR A 31 10.35 -0.65 3.86
N ALA A 32 10.81 0.56 4.16
CA ALA A 32 12.24 0.86 4.18
C ALA A 32 12.60 1.80 5.33
N ASN A 33 13.81 1.66 5.87
CA ASN A 33 14.36 2.57 6.85
C ASN A 33 15.17 3.66 6.16
N MET A 34 14.88 4.92 6.48
CA MET A 34 15.55 6.10 5.95
C MET A 34 16.06 6.94 7.11
N ARG A 35 17.33 7.33 7.07
CA ARG A 35 17.84 8.36 7.99
C ARG A 35 17.19 9.69 7.61
N GLY A 36 16.73 10.48 8.57
CA GLY A 36 16.15 11.80 8.32
C GLY A 36 16.10 12.67 9.57
N SER A 37 15.94 13.97 9.39
CA SER A 37 15.82 14.93 10.50
C SER A 37 14.38 15.17 10.95
N SER A 38 13.41 14.93 10.06
CA SER A 38 11.98 15.01 10.35
C SER A 38 11.21 14.06 9.44
N ALA A 39 9.92 13.82 9.74
CA ALA A 39 9.08 13.01 8.87
C ALA A 39 8.85 13.68 7.51
N GLU A 40 8.65 15.00 7.50
CA GLU A 40 8.41 15.82 6.31
C GLU A 40 9.60 15.75 5.34
N GLU A 41 10.82 15.86 5.87
CA GLU A 41 12.05 15.76 5.08
C GLU A 41 12.19 14.38 4.40
N VAL A 42 11.80 13.31 5.11
CA VAL A 42 11.75 11.95 4.53
C VAL A 42 10.65 11.84 3.48
N VAL A 43 9.45 12.40 3.72
CA VAL A 43 8.34 12.42 2.76
C VAL A 43 8.76 13.12 1.47
N GLU A 44 9.38 14.30 1.56
CA GLU A 44 9.85 15.07 0.39
C GLU A 44 10.84 14.26 -0.45
N ARG A 45 11.82 13.61 0.19
CA ARG A 45 12.77 12.74 -0.52
C ARG A 45 12.09 11.56 -1.20
N VAL A 46 11.14 10.90 -0.53
CA VAL A 46 10.41 9.78 -1.13
C VAL A 46 9.56 10.25 -2.31
N LEU A 47 8.79 11.33 -2.17
CA LEU A 47 7.93 11.87 -3.22
C LEU A 47 8.70 12.50 -4.39
N SER A 48 9.98 12.84 -4.20
CA SER A 48 10.87 13.24 -5.31
C SER A 48 11.15 12.10 -6.30
N GLN A 49 10.89 10.84 -5.91
CA GLN A 49 11.17 9.67 -6.72
C GLN A 49 9.91 9.18 -7.45
N PRO A 50 9.96 9.02 -8.79
CA PRO A 50 8.74 8.84 -9.59
C PRO A 50 8.04 7.49 -9.36
N SER A 51 8.71 6.48 -8.80
CA SER A 51 8.10 5.17 -8.53
C SER A 51 7.76 4.92 -7.06
N LEU A 52 7.88 5.93 -6.21
CA LEU A 52 7.70 5.80 -4.75
C LEU A 52 6.49 6.56 -4.21
N SER A 53 5.56 6.98 -5.07
CA SER A 53 4.36 7.73 -4.66
C SER A 53 3.43 6.95 -3.73
N GLY A 54 3.47 5.61 -3.76
CA GLY A 54 2.46 4.79 -3.07
C GLY A 54 1.08 4.92 -3.71
N LEU A 55 0.03 4.51 -2.97
CA LEU A 55 -1.36 4.72 -3.38
C LEU A 55 -1.79 6.18 -3.19
N GLN A 56 -1.44 6.77 -2.04
CA GLN A 56 -1.77 8.16 -1.69
C GLN A 56 -0.54 8.96 -1.20
N GLY A 57 0.57 8.27 -0.95
CA GLY A 57 1.77 8.81 -0.31
C GLY A 57 2.45 7.76 0.56
N PRO A 58 3.67 8.02 1.05
CA PRO A 58 4.32 7.19 2.05
C PRO A 58 3.71 7.40 3.44
N THR A 59 3.41 6.31 4.14
CA THR A 59 3.30 6.37 5.61
C THR A 59 4.72 6.52 6.16
N VAL A 60 4.94 7.45 7.09
CA VAL A 60 6.25 7.71 7.69
C VAL A 60 6.13 7.65 9.21
N SER A 61 7.01 6.89 9.87
CA SER A 61 7.00 6.71 11.33
C SER A 61 8.41 6.72 11.90
N PRO A 62 8.66 7.33 13.07
CA PRO A 62 10.00 7.39 13.66
C PRO A 62 10.48 6.00 14.09
N VAL A 63 11.77 5.73 13.85
CA VAL A 63 12.47 4.52 14.27
C VAL A 63 13.51 4.91 15.31
N PHE A 64 13.24 4.51 16.54
CA PHE A 64 14.10 4.82 17.67
C PHE A 64 15.26 3.83 17.77
N CYS A 65 16.47 4.37 17.89
CA CYS A 65 17.67 3.59 18.12
C CYS A 65 18.48 4.18 19.28
N LYS A 66 19.21 3.31 19.98
CA LYS A 66 20.07 3.70 21.09
C LYS A 66 21.46 4.03 20.55
N ARG A 67 21.91 5.27 20.74
CA ARG A 67 23.28 5.73 20.45
C ARG A 67 23.84 6.40 21.69
N ASP A 68 25.06 6.03 22.07
CA ASP A 68 25.77 6.58 23.22
C ASP A 68 24.92 6.62 24.51
N GLY A 69 24.14 5.56 24.74
CA GLY A 69 23.26 5.44 25.91
C GLY A 69 21.93 6.20 25.81
N LYS A 70 21.72 7.06 24.81
CA LYS A 70 20.49 7.84 24.60
C LYS A 70 19.63 7.26 23.48
N VAL A 71 18.31 7.34 23.64
CA VAL A 71 17.35 6.95 22.60
C VAL A 71 17.10 8.15 21.71
N THR A 72 17.29 7.98 20.40
CA THR A 72 17.13 9.02 19.39
C THR A 72 16.34 8.47 18.20
N ALA A 73 15.57 9.33 17.53
CA ALA A 73 14.82 8.99 16.32
C ALA A 73 15.56 9.49 15.08
N ASP A 74 16.75 8.94 14.82
CA ASP A 74 17.58 9.33 13.68
C ASP A 74 17.10 8.70 12.35
N TYR A 75 16.13 7.79 12.43
CA TYR A 75 15.59 7.04 11.31
C TYR A 75 14.07 7.13 11.29
N TYR A 76 13.52 6.92 10.11
CA TYR A 76 12.09 6.79 9.84
C TYR A 76 11.85 5.54 9.00
N ALA A 77 10.82 4.78 9.34
CA ALA A 77 10.29 3.73 8.50
C ALA A 77 9.26 4.34 7.56
N ILE A 78 9.43 4.09 6.26
CA ILE A 78 8.45 4.44 5.23
C ILE A 78 7.69 3.19 4.80
N VAL A 79 6.40 3.31 4.51
CA VAL A 79 5.58 2.24 3.94
C VAL A 79 4.85 2.77 2.71
N ILE A 80 5.01 2.09 1.57
CA ILE A 80 4.37 2.40 0.30
C ILE A 80 3.89 1.13 -0.40
N CYS A 81 2.82 1.24 -1.20
CA CYS A 81 2.49 0.20 -2.17
C CYS A 81 3.26 0.44 -3.47
N VAL A 82 3.88 -0.60 -4.01
CA VAL A 82 4.65 -0.53 -5.24
C VAL A 82 4.14 -1.59 -6.22
N PRO A 83 3.87 -1.23 -7.49
CA PRO A 83 3.51 -2.22 -8.50
C PRO A 83 4.64 -3.24 -8.68
N LYS A 84 4.31 -4.54 -8.74
CA LYS A 84 5.32 -5.60 -8.88
C LYS A 84 6.27 -5.38 -10.05
N LYS A 85 5.76 -4.83 -11.17
CA LYS A 85 6.54 -4.50 -12.38
C LYS A 85 7.56 -3.37 -12.16
N ALA A 86 7.32 -2.49 -11.18
CA ALA A 86 8.21 -1.38 -10.84
C ALA A 86 9.18 -1.71 -9.70
N LEU A 87 9.00 -2.85 -9.00
CA LEU A 87 9.69 -3.18 -7.75
C LEU A 87 11.20 -2.94 -7.81
N TYR A 88 11.88 -3.50 -8.81
CA TYR A 88 13.34 -3.39 -8.91
C TYR A 88 13.80 -1.93 -9.03
N LYS A 89 13.12 -1.15 -9.88
CA LYS A 89 13.38 0.29 -10.05
C LYS A 89 13.09 1.07 -8.76
N SER A 90 12.01 0.74 -8.06
CA SER A 90 11.67 1.36 -6.78
C SER A 90 12.72 1.08 -5.70
N VAL A 91 13.27 -0.14 -5.65
CA VAL A 91 14.39 -0.46 -4.74
C VAL A 91 15.64 0.36 -5.08
N GLN A 92 15.95 0.55 -6.37
CA GLN A 92 17.06 1.41 -6.79
C GLN A 92 16.84 2.88 -6.35
N GLN A 93 15.62 3.40 -6.54
CA GLN A 93 15.28 4.77 -6.13
C GLN A 93 15.31 4.95 -4.62
N LEU A 94 14.80 3.98 -3.85
CA LEU A 94 14.88 3.99 -2.39
C LEU A 94 16.34 4.06 -1.92
N ARG A 95 17.22 3.26 -2.52
CA ARG A 95 18.66 3.29 -2.20
C ARG A 95 19.29 4.64 -2.54
N ALA A 96 18.93 5.23 -3.68
CA ALA A 96 19.46 6.53 -4.10
C ALA A 96 19.13 7.67 -3.12
N ILE A 97 18.00 7.57 -2.39
CA ILE A 97 17.59 8.56 -1.39
C ILE A 97 17.97 8.17 0.05
N GLY A 98 18.82 7.16 0.24
CA GLY A 98 19.33 6.73 1.55
C GLY A 98 18.44 5.71 2.27
N GLY A 99 17.53 5.06 1.55
CA GLY A 99 16.73 3.94 2.03
C GLY A 99 17.55 2.65 2.18
N SER A 100 17.31 1.94 3.27
CA SER A 100 17.98 0.70 3.66
C SER A 100 17.01 -0.26 4.34
N GLY A 101 17.39 -1.53 4.50
CA GLY A 101 16.51 -2.52 5.14
C GLY A 101 15.16 -2.66 4.46
N VAL A 102 15.16 -2.71 3.12
CA VAL A 102 13.93 -2.73 2.32
C VAL A 102 13.25 -4.10 2.46
N LEU A 103 12.10 -4.12 3.14
CA LEU A 103 11.24 -5.29 3.31
C LEU A 103 10.12 -5.24 2.26
N ILE A 104 9.79 -6.39 1.70
CA ILE A 104 8.80 -6.53 0.62
C ILE A 104 7.86 -7.65 1.00
N SER A 105 6.56 -7.35 1.09
CA SER A 105 5.52 -8.31 1.46
C SER A 105 4.39 -8.34 0.43
N PRO A 106 3.91 -9.53 0.00
CA PRO A 106 2.74 -9.62 -0.85
C PRO A 106 1.47 -9.22 -0.09
N LEU A 107 0.44 -8.84 -0.84
CA LEU A 107 -0.87 -8.48 -0.31
C LEU A 107 -1.92 -9.51 -0.76
N THR A 108 -2.84 -9.85 0.13
CA THR A 108 -3.97 -10.73 -0.19
C THR A 108 -5.14 -9.95 -0.80
N TYR A 109 -5.44 -8.77 -0.26
CA TYR A 109 -6.52 -7.89 -0.70
C TYR A 109 -6.10 -6.42 -0.60
N ILE A 110 -6.57 -5.60 -1.55
CA ILE A 110 -6.57 -4.13 -1.46
C ILE A 110 -8.00 -3.67 -1.74
N PHE A 111 -8.74 -3.40 -0.68
CA PHE A 111 -10.06 -2.76 -0.77
C PHE A 111 -9.86 -1.28 -1.05
N ASP A 112 -10.67 -0.76 -1.96
CA ASP A 112 -10.69 0.63 -2.42
C ASP A 112 -12.15 0.97 -2.69
N GLU A 113 -12.44 2.12 -3.30
CA GLU A 113 -13.79 2.46 -3.74
C GLU A 113 -14.46 1.31 -4.52
N GLU A 114 -15.74 1.06 -4.21
CA GLU A 114 -16.56 0.06 -4.90
C GLU A 114 -16.58 0.36 -6.40
N THR A 115 -16.38 -0.69 -7.21
CA THR A 115 -16.47 -0.52 -8.65
C THR A 115 -17.94 -0.36 -9.08
N PRO A 116 -18.20 0.18 -10.28
CA PRO A 116 -19.55 0.23 -10.82
C PRO A 116 -20.23 -1.14 -11.00
N ARG A 117 -19.49 -2.26 -10.90
CA ARG A 117 -20.01 -3.62 -11.17
C ARG A 117 -21.14 -4.01 -10.24
N TRP A 118 -21.07 -3.62 -8.96
CA TRP A 118 -22.16 -3.91 -8.03
C TRP A 118 -23.46 -3.23 -8.46
N ARG A 119 -23.40 -1.93 -8.78
CA ARG A 119 -24.54 -1.17 -9.30
C ARG A 119 -25.07 -1.72 -10.63
N GLN A 120 -24.18 -2.18 -11.52
CA GLN A 120 -24.58 -2.83 -12.77
C GLN A 120 -25.33 -4.14 -12.52
N LEU A 121 -24.85 -4.97 -11.60
CA LEU A 121 -25.52 -6.20 -11.20
C LEU A 121 -26.93 -5.93 -10.64
N LEU A 122 -27.08 -4.93 -9.77
CA LEU A 122 -28.40 -4.53 -9.24
C LEU A 122 -29.34 -4.09 -10.37
N SER A 123 -28.85 -3.27 -11.30
CA SER A 123 -29.62 -2.84 -12.47
C SER A 123 -30.07 -4.00 -13.35
N GLU A 124 -29.23 -5.02 -13.56
CA GLU A 124 -29.58 -6.23 -14.32
C GLU A 124 -30.63 -7.09 -13.60
N LEU A 125 -30.67 -7.01 -12.26
CA LEU A 125 -31.66 -7.69 -11.42
C LEU A 125 -32.96 -6.89 -11.24
N GLY A 126 -33.00 -5.64 -11.72
CA GLY A 126 -34.13 -4.72 -11.51
C GLY A 126 -34.29 -4.25 -10.07
N LEU A 127 -33.18 -4.19 -9.32
CA LEU A 127 -33.08 -3.74 -7.94
C LEU A 127 -32.47 -2.34 -7.82
#